data_AF-A0A2S9X335-F1
#
_entry.id   AF-A0A2S9X335-F1
#
_cell.length_a   1.000
_cell.length_b   1.000
_cell.length_c   1.000
_cell.angle_alpha   90.00
_cell.angle_beta   90.00
_cell.angle_gamma   90.00
#
_symmetry.space_group_name_H-M   'P 1'
#
loop_
_entity.id
_entity.type
_entity.pdbx_description
1 polymer ?
#
loop_
_entity_poly.entity_id
_entity_poly.type
_entity_poly.pdbx_seq_one_letter_code
_entity_poly.pdbx_strand_id
1 'polypeptide(L)'
;MQAPSAADLPQLDTVSFDAELPLAAQALDGEYPPRMQRETRLSLRVLAAPTETPDDSNPVMLRLEAKLDLALEVSLLERHPDRPNNTPCRLGLNSIAWRGQQNWQPGQRLLLRLHPNPDSALSLCLCGVIASNQPAGERDYLLTADIHESFDTDTHLLWEKWVFRRHRRAIQER
;
A
#
# COMPACT_ATOMS: atom_id res chain seq x y z
N MET A 1 -20.81 -10.70 -16.16
CA MET A 1 -19.38 -10.72 -15.82
C MET A 1 -19.28 -10.68 -14.31
N GLN A 2 -18.89 -11.78 -13.67
CA GLN A 2 -18.64 -11.81 -12.22
C GLN A 2 -17.34 -11.06 -11.96
N ALA A 3 -17.35 -10.14 -11.00
CA ALA A 3 -16.11 -9.56 -10.47
C ALA A 3 -15.25 -10.70 -9.90
N PRO A 4 -13.95 -10.76 -10.23
CA PRO A 4 -13.08 -11.78 -9.67
C PRO A 4 -13.07 -11.68 -8.15
N SER A 5 -13.36 -12.80 -7.49
CA SER A 5 -13.35 -12.93 -6.04
C SER A 5 -11.91 -12.79 -5.52
N ALA A 6 -11.74 -12.26 -4.31
CA ALA A 6 -10.48 -12.25 -3.57
C ALA A 6 -9.83 -13.65 -3.40
N ALA A 7 -10.57 -14.71 -3.71
CA ALA A 7 -10.12 -16.11 -3.73
C ALA A 7 -8.99 -16.42 -4.73
N ASP A 8 -8.76 -15.58 -5.74
CA ASP A 8 -7.79 -15.86 -6.81
C ASP A 8 -6.39 -15.26 -6.60
N LEU A 9 -6.17 -14.50 -5.53
CA LEU A 9 -4.85 -13.92 -5.26
C LEU A 9 -3.91 -14.94 -4.59
N PRO A 10 -2.61 -14.96 -4.93
CA PRO A 10 -1.63 -15.79 -4.26
C PRO A 10 -1.70 -15.65 -2.74
N GLN A 11 -1.60 -16.78 -2.04
CA GLN A 11 -1.48 -16.78 -0.59
C GLN A 11 -0.11 -16.23 -0.17
N LEU A 12 -0.10 -15.50 0.94
CA LEU A 12 1.13 -14.98 1.54
C LEU A 12 1.39 -15.74 2.84
N ASP A 13 2.66 -15.99 3.15
CA ASP A 13 3.07 -16.77 4.34
C ASP A 13 2.95 -15.99 5.66
N THR A 14 2.57 -14.71 5.59
CA THR A 14 2.44 -13.82 6.75
C THR A 14 1.03 -13.27 6.88
N VAL A 15 0.75 -12.63 8.02
CA VAL A 15 -0.51 -11.90 8.23
C VAL A 15 -0.74 -10.94 7.08
N SER A 16 -1.90 -11.07 6.45
CA SER A 16 -2.23 -10.34 5.24
C SER A 16 -3.72 -10.05 5.14
N PHE A 17 -4.07 -9.04 4.35
CA PHE A 17 -5.47 -8.72 4.06
C PHE A 17 -5.66 -8.44 2.57
N ASP A 18 -6.86 -8.74 2.09
CA ASP A 18 -7.26 -8.46 0.72
C ASP A 18 -7.86 -7.06 0.65
N ALA A 19 -7.51 -6.32 -0.40
CA ALA A 19 -8.08 -5.03 -0.68
C ALA A 19 -8.03 -4.74 -2.19
N GLU A 20 -8.92 -3.86 -2.63
CA GLU A 20 -8.86 -3.28 -3.97
C GLU A 20 -8.35 -1.84 -3.83
N LEU A 21 -7.07 -1.63 -4.15
CA LEU A 21 -6.38 -0.36 -3.89
C LEU A 21 -5.71 0.16 -5.16
N PRO A 22 -5.57 1.49 -5.32
CA PRO A 22 -4.75 2.05 -6.38
C PRO A 22 -3.30 1.58 -6.22
N LEU A 23 -2.86 0.75 -7.16
CA LEU A 23 -1.53 0.13 -7.17
C LEU A 23 -0.93 0.25 -8.57
N ALA A 24 0.25 0.84 -8.67
CA ALA A 24 1.06 0.80 -9.88
C ALA A 24 2.38 0.10 -9.61
N ALA A 25 2.85 -0.66 -10.59
CA ALA A 25 4.16 -1.24 -10.60
C ALA A 25 4.94 -0.69 -11.80
N GLN A 26 6.18 -0.26 -11.56
CA GLN A 26 7.10 0.16 -12.60
C GLN A 26 8.47 -0.48 -12.36
N ALA A 27 9.23 -0.70 -13.43
CA ALA A 27 10.61 -1.17 -13.30
C ALA A 27 11.41 -0.17 -12.46
N LEU A 28 12.23 -0.67 -11.54
CA LEU A 28 13.18 0.13 -10.80
C LEU A 28 14.59 -0.19 -11.29
N ASP A 29 15.16 0.76 -12.02
CA ASP A 29 16.56 0.68 -12.45
C ASP A 29 17.46 1.19 -11.34
N GLY A 30 18.32 0.30 -10.81
CA GLY A 30 19.30 0.66 -9.78
C GLY A 30 18.76 0.55 -8.35
N GLU A 31 19.21 1.46 -7.48
CA GLU A 31 18.91 1.45 -6.04
C GLU A 31 17.62 2.17 -5.68
N TYR A 32 17.02 1.77 -4.55
CA TYR A 32 15.83 2.42 -4.02
C TYR A 32 16.14 3.84 -3.53
N PRO A 33 15.56 4.91 -4.11
CA PRO A 33 15.99 6.28 -3.82
C PRO A 33 15.74 6.67 -2.35
N PRO A 34 16.73 7.25 -1.64
CA PRO A 34 16.58 7.66 -0.23
C PRO A 34 15.43 8.64 0.02
N ARG A 35 15.11 9.48 -0.98
CA ARG A 35 13.96 10.38 -0.94
C ARG A 35 12.65 9.61 -0.83
N MET A 36 12.45 8.57 -1.63
CA MET A 36 11.24 7.75 -1.60
C MET A 36 11.13 6.98 -0.28
N GLN A 37 12.25 6.43 0.22
CA GLN A 37 12.27 5.78 1.53
C GLN A 37 11.83 6.73 2.65
N ARG A 38 12.31 7.98 2.63
CA ARG A 38 11.90 9.02 3.58
C ARG A 38 10.41 9.35 3.46
N GLU A 39 9.90 9.54 2.26
CA GLU A 39 8.48 9.85 2.00
C GLU A 39 7.57 8.70 2.45
N THR A 40 7.92 7.45 2.15
CA THR A 40 7.22 6.24 2.62
C THR A 40 7.20 6.17 4.14
N ARG A 41 8.34 6.41 4.81
CA ARG A 41 8.40 6.42 6.28
C ARG A 41 7.49 7.49 6.90
N LEU A 42 7.42 8.69 6.33
CA LEU A 42 6.53 9.75 6.81
C LEU A 42 5.06 9.36 6.64
N SER A 43 4.71 8.82 5.48
CA SER A 43 3.35 8.36 5.19
C SER A 43 2.93 7.22 6.13
N LEU A 44 3.84 6.27 6.41
CA LEU A 44 3.58 5.19 7.37
C LEU A 44 3.40 5.68 8.80
N ARG A 45 4.08 6.76 9.22
CA ARG A 45 3.83 7.36 10.54
C ARG A 45 2.39 7.86 10.67
N VAL A 46 1.85 8.45 9.61
CA VAL A 46 0.44 8.88 9.57
C VAL A 46 -0.49 7.66 9.61
N LEU A 47 -0.23 6.66 8.77
CA LEU A 47 -1.07 5.46 8.67
C LEU A 47 -1.07 4.60 9.94
N ALA A 48 0.07 4.52 10.62
CA ALA A 48 0.24 3.74 11.84
C ALA A 48 -0.16 4.52 13.10
N ALA A 49 -0.41 5.83 13.01
CA ALA A 49 -0.85 6.65 14.13
C ALA A 49 -2.15 6.08 14.73
N PRO A 50 -2.33 6.12 16.06
CA PRO A 50 -3.60 5.73 16.68
C PRO A 50 -4.75 6.59 16.14
N THR A 51 -5.87 5.97 15.79
CA THR A 51 -7.07 6.67 15.28
C THR A 51 -8.11 6.94 16.35
N GLU A 52 -7.81 6.65 17.62
CA GLU A 52 -8.71 6.91 18.74
C GLU A 52 -8.62 8.38 19.10
N THR A 53 -9.56 9.18 18.60
CA THR A 53 -9.82 10.53 19.13
C THR A 53 -10.51 10.39 20.47
N PRO A 54 -9.95 10.94 21.58
CA PRO A 54 -10.62 10.93 22.87
C PRO A 54 -11.96 11.67 22.79
N ASP A 55 -13.00 11.15 23.46
CA ASP A 55 -14.37 11.72 23.46
C ASP A 55 -14.42 13.20 23.91
N ASP A 56 -13.42 13.67 24.66
CA ASP A 56 -13.28 15.06 25.12
C ASP A 56 -12.33 15.92 24.24
N SER A 57 -12.38 15.73 22.92
CA SER A 57 -11.55 16.51 22.00
C SER A 57 -12.00 17.97 21.93
N ASN A 58 -11.11 18.91 22.32
CA ASN A 58 -11.38 20.35 22.27
C ASN A 58 -11.79 20.80 20.84
N PRO A 59 -12.91 21.52 20.66
CA PRO A 59 -13.41 21.92 19.33
C PRO A 59 -12.44 22.80 18.53
N VAL A 60 -11.54 23.53 19.20
CA VAL A 60 -10.48 24.30 18.53
C VAL A 60 -9.43 23.38 17.93
N MET A 61 -9.08 22.30 18.64
CA MET A 61 -8.14 21.29 18.15
C MET A 61 -8.72 20.52 16.97
N LEU A 62 -9.98 20.11 17.03
CA LEU A 62 -10.67 19.46 15.92
C LEU A 62 -10.70 20.35 14.67
N ARG A 63 -10.94 21.65 14.83
CA ARG A 63 -10.91 22.59 13.70
C ARG A 63 -9.51 22.78 13.13
N LEU A 64 -8.47 22.73 13.97
CA LEU A 64 -7.08 22.81 13.51
C LEU A 64 -6.68 21.55 12.74
N GLU A 65 -7.03 20.37 13.26
CA GLU A 65 -6.83 19.08 12.60
C GLU A 65 -7.50 19.05 11.22
N ALA A 66 -8.78 19.41 11.13
CA ALA A 66 -9.50 19.46 9.85
C ALA A 66 -8.85 20.41 8.82
N LYS A 67 -8.26 21.54 9.27
CA LYS A 67 -7.53 22.46 8.38
C LYS A 67 -6.20 21.86 7.91
N LEU A 68 -5.50 21.16 8.81
CA LEU A 68 -4.26 20.47 8.47
C LEU A 68 -4.52 19.35 7.47
N ASP A 69 -5.55 18.53 7.70
CA ASP A 69 -5.95 17.46 6.79
C ASP A 69 -6.26 17.99 5.40
N LEU A 70 -7.07 19.06 5.30
CA LEU A 70 -7.39 19.68 4.01
C LEU A 70 -6.15 20.25 3.31
N ALA A 71 -5.28 20.96 4.05
CA ALA A 71 -4.05 21.53 3.48
C ALA A 71 -3.09 20.43 2.98
N LEU A 72 -3.00 19.32 3.72
CA LEU A 72 -2.21 18.15 3.34
C LEU A 72 -2.77 17.49 2.09
N GLU A 73 -4.08 17.25 2.02
CA GLU A 73 -4.71 16.61 0.87
C GLU A 73 -4.54 17.45 -0.40
N VAL A 74 -4.77 18.77 -0.33
CA VAL A 74 -4.52 19.69 -1.46
C VAL A 74 -3.06 19.62 -1.90
N SER A 75 -2.11 19.66 -0.96
CA SER A 75 -0.68 19.59 -1.27
C SER A 75 -0.25 18.25 -1.88
N LEU A 76 -0.90 17.15 -1.47
CA LEU A 76 -0.63 15.82 -2.00
C LEU A 76 -1.21 15.64 -3.41
N LEU A 77 -2.43 16.15 -3.66
CA LEU A 77 -3.07 16.11 -4.98
C LEU A 77 -2.27 16.89 -6.02
N GLU A 78 -1.69 18.04 -5.66
CA GLU A 78 -0.80 18.80 -6.56
C GLU A 78 0.46 18.00 -6.95
N ARG A 79 0.99 17.18 -6.04
CA ARG A 79 2.22 16.40 -6.27
C ARG A 79 1.98 15.06 -6.96
N HIS A 80 0.82 14.47 -6.75
CA HIS A 80 0.43 13.17 -7.29
C HIS A 80 -0.94 13.28 -7.97
N PRO A 81 -1.02 14.00 -9.10
CA PRO A 81 -2.29 14.23 -9.80
C PRO A 81 -2.83 12.93 -10.41
N ASP A 82 -1.93 12.03 -10.82
CA ASP A 82 -2.28 10.77 -11.45
C ASP A 82 -2.42 9.67 -10.39
N ARG A 83 -3.66 9.19 -10.23
CA ARG A 83 -3.97 8.03 -9.38
C ARG A 83 -4.03 6.78 -10.26
N PRO A 84 -3.31 5.69 -9.89
CA PRO A 84 -3.37 4.46 -10.66
C PRO A 84 -4.73 3.78 -10.52
N ASN A 85 -4.99 2.81 -11.38
CA ASN A 85 -6.22 2.03 -11.30
C ASN A 85 -6.27 1.20 -10.02
N ASN A 86 -7.48 1.04 -9.50
CA ASN A 86 -7.77 0.09 -8.44
C ASN A 86 -7.42 -1.33 -8.90
N THR A 87 -6.58 -1.99 -8.11
CA THR A 87 -6.06 -3.31 -8.40
C THR A 87 -6.36 -4.23 -7.21
N PRO A 88 -6.98 -5.40 -7.45
CA PRO A 88 -7.09 -6.43 -6.43
C PRO A 88 -5.71 -6.86 -5.96
N CYS A 89 -5.46 -6.70 -4.66
CA CYS A 89 -4.18 -6.99 -4.05
C CYS A 89 -4.36 -7.61 -2.65
N ARG A 90 -3.36 -8.40 -2.26
CA ARG A 90 -3.19 -8.94 -0.92
C ARG A 90 -1.92 -8.33 -0.34
N LEU A 91 -2.06 -7.60 0.76
CA LEU A 91 -0.95 -6.94 1.43
C LEU A 91 -0.56 -7.73 2.66
N GLY A 92 0.67 -8.25 2.70
CA GLY A 92 1.26 -8.94 3.84
C GLY A 92 2.36 -8.13 4.51
N LEU A 93 3.01 -8.71 5.52
CA LEU A 93 4.08 -8.04 6.26
C LEU A 93 5.34 -7.85 5.42
N ASN A 94 5.70 -8.87 4.64
CA ASN A 94 6.95 -8.89 3.87
C ASN A 94 6.72 -8.94 2.37
N SER A 95 5.49 -9.13 1.93
CA SER A 95 5.18 -9.34 0.52
C SER A 95 3.84 -8.73 0.15
N ILE A 96 3.71 -8.40 -1.13
CA ILE A 96 2.47 -7.97 -1.76
C ILE A 96 2.17 -8.91 -2.91
N ALA A 97 0.93 -9.39 -2.99
CA ALA A 97 0.43 -10.09 -4.16
C ALA A 97 -0.63 -9.25 -4.87
N TRP A 98 -0.64 -9.26 -6.21
CA TRP A 98 -1.63 -8.54 -7.00
C TRP A 98 -1.85 -9.21 -8.36
N ARG A 99 -2.96 -8.85 -9.00
CA ARG A 99 -3.19 -9.19 -10.41
C ARG A 99 -2.72 -8.05 -11.30
N GLY A 100 -1.85 -8.33 -12.25
CA GLY A 100 -1.33 -7.33 -13.19
C GLY A 100 -1.32 -7.82 -14.63
N GLN A 101 -1.18 -6.90 -15.57
CA GLN A 101 -1.16 -7.22 -17.01
C GLN A 101 0.25 -7.38 -17.59
N GLN A 102 1.27 -7.05 -16.80
CA GLN A 102 2.66 -7.08 -17.22
C GLN A 102 3.36 -8.34 -16.71
N ASN A 103 4.08 -9.00 -17.62
CA ASN A 103 4.83 -10.22 -17.35
C ASN A 103 6.20 -9.94 -16.70
N TRP A 104 6.19 -9.53 -15.43
CA TRP A 104 7.42 -9.26 -14.69
C TRP A 104 8.19 -10.54 -14.37
N GLN A 105 9.52 -10.50 -14.45
CA GLN A 105 10.33 -11.71 -14.23
C GLN A 105 10.71 -11.85 -12.74
N PRO A 106 10.76 -13.07 -12.18
CA PRO A 106 11.31 -13.29 -10.85
C PRO A 106 12.73 -12.71 -10.70
N GLY A 107 13.00 -12.09 -9.56
CA GLY A 107 14.22 -11.34 -9.26
C GLY A 107 14.23 -9.90 -9.80
N GLN A 108 13.24 -9.50 -10.62
CA GLN A 108 13.16 -8.13 -11.11
C GLN A 108 12.74 -7.16 -9.99
N ARG A 109 13.48 -6.05 -9.88
CA ARG A 109 13.17 -4.97 -8.94
C ARG A 109 12.15 -4.01 -9.54
N LEU A 110 11.15 -3.66 -8.73
CA LEU A 110 10.06 -2.77 -9.07
C LEU A 110 9.93 -1.67 -8.03
N LEU A 111 9.47 -0.51 -8.48
CA LEU A 111 8.88 0.48 -7.60
C LEU A 111 7.36 0.27 -7.63
N LEU A 112 6.80 -0.10 -6.49
CA LEU A 112 5.37 -0.23 -6.28
C LEU A 112 4.86 1.08 -5.66
N ARG A 113 3.93 1.75 -6.33
CA ARG A 113 3.20 2.89 -5.78
C ARG A 113 1.82 2.41 -5.32
N LEU A 114 1.62 2.40 -4.01
CA LEU A 114 0.38 1.96 -3.37
C LEU A 114 -0.32 3.16 -2.74
N HIS A 115 -1.62 3.31 -2.96
CA HIS A 115 -2.46 4.27 -2.23
C HIS A 115 -3.27 3.52 -1.17
N PRO A 116 -2.92 3.63 0.12
CA PRO A 116 -3.54 2.86 1.20
C PRO A 116 -5.00 3.23 1.47
N ASN A 117 -5.41 4.43 1.06
CA ASN A 117 -6.78 4.91 1.07
C ASN A 117 -7.16 5.35 -0.34
N PRO A 118 -8.15 4.71 -0.99
CA PRO A 118 -8.60 5.09 -2.33
C PRO A 118 -9.06 6.54 -2.47
N ASP A 119 -9.48 7.19 -1.38
CA ASP A 119 -10.01 8.55 -1.39
C ASP A 119 -8.92 9.62 -1.16
N SER A 120 -7.72 9.25 -0.69
CA SER A 120 -6.63 10.19 -0.39
C SER A 120 -5.48 10.09 -1.40
N ALA A 121 -4.81 11.21 -1.67
CA ALA A 121 -3.60 11.28 -2.46
C ALA A 121 -2.35 10.76 -1.73
N LEU A 122 -2.45 10.41 -0.43
CA LEU A 122 -1.38 9.76 0.31
C LEU A 122 -0.97 8.45 -0.36
N SER A 123 0.32 8.31 -0.64
CA SER A 123 0.88 7.14 -1.30
C SER A 123 2.12 6.60 -0.60
N LEU A 124 2.36 5.31 -0.78
CA LEU A 124 3.56 4.62 -0.36
C LEU A 124 4.34 4.23 -1.62
N CYS A 125 5.63 4.54 -1.62
CA CYS A 125 6.58 4.03 -2.59
C CYS A 125 7.30 2.84 -1.96
N LEU A 126 7.18 1.64 -2.53
CA LEU A 126 7.78 0.43 -1.99
C LEU A 126 8.73 -0.15 -3.04
N CYS A 127 9.94 -0.49 -2.62
CA CYS A 127 10.85 -1.32 -3.42
C CYS A 127 10.39 -2.78 -3.29
N GLY A 128 9.95 -3.35 -4.41
CA GLY A 128 9.52 -4.74 -4.50
C GLY A 128 10.47 -5.56 -5.36
N VAL A 129 10.77 -6.79 -4.98
CA VAL A 129 11.47 -7.77 -5.82
C VAL A 129 10.49 -8.87 -6.18
N ILE A 130 10.24 -9.11 -7.47
CA ILE A 130 9.31 -10.16 -7.88
C ILE A 130 9.80 -11.52 -7.37
N ALA A 131 8.99 -12.14 -6.53
CA ALA A 131 9.23 -13.47 -5.99
C ALA A 131 8.61 -14.54 -6.90
N SER A 132 7.40 -14.29 -7.42
CA SER A 132 6.70 -15.20 -8.31
C SER A 132 5.82 -14.48 -9.32
N ASN A 133 5.60 -15.15 -10.44
CA ASN A 133 4.70 -14.72 -11.50
C ASN A 133 4.01 -15.98 -12.07
N GLN A 134 2.68 -16.01 -12.00
CA GLN A 134 1.86 -17.10 -12.50
C GLN A 134 0.84 -16.57 -13.52
N PRO A 135 0.68 -17.21 -14.69
CA PRO A 135 -0.36 -16.81 -15.63
C PRO A 135 -1.76 -17.09 -15.04
N ALA A 136 -2.68 -16.14 -15.19
CA ALA A 136 -4.07 -16.25 -14.72
C ALA A 136 -5.12 -15.84 -15.77
N GLY A 137 -4.70 -15.84 -17.05
CA GLY A 137 -5.51 -15.52 -18.21
C GLY A 137 -4.60 -15.30 -19.42
N GLU A 138 -5.17 -14.90 -20.56
CA GLU A 138 -4.36 -14.62 -21.76
C GLU A 138 -3.42 -13.41 -21.59
N ARG A 139 -3.76 -12.46 -20.70
CA ARG A 139 -3.00 -11.23 -20.46
C ARG A 139 -2.90 -10.83 -18.99
N ASP A 140 -3.32 -11.71 -18.09
CA ASP A 140 -3.31 -11.45 -16.66
C ASP A 140 -2.30 -12.37 -15.97
N TYR A 141 -1.59 -11.80 -15.01
CA TYR A 141 -0.58 -12.45 -14.20
C TYR A 141 -0.88 -12.24 -12.73
N LEU A 142 -0.74 -13.30 -11.94
CA LEU A 142 -0.71 -13.24 -10.49
C LEU A 142 0.74 -13.09 -10.07
N LEU A 143 1.02 -11.94 -9.47
CA LEU A 143 2.36 -11.51 -9.11
C LEU A 143 2.48 -11.48 -7.60
N THR A 144 3.64 -11.90 -7.09
CA THR A 144 4.03 -11.65 -5.70
C THR A 144 5.39 -10.98 -5.70
N ALA A 145 5.54 -9.91 -4.91
CA ALA A 145 6.81 -9.24 -4.67
C ALA A 145 7.16 -9.24 -3.18
N ASP A 146 8.43 -9.51 -2.87
CA ASP A 146 9.03 -9.22 -1.57
C ASP A 146 9.27 -7.71 -1.46
N ILE A 147 8.83 -7.09 -0.36
CA ILE A 147 8.94 -5.64 -0.14
C ILE A 147 9.88 -5.29 1.02
N HIS A 148 10.61 -6.25 1.58
CA HIS A 148 11.44 -6.04 2.77
C HIS A 148 12.50 -4.94 2.56
N GLU A 149 13.03 -4.80 1.34
CA GLU A 149 14.00 -3.74 0.99
C GLU A 149 13.42 -2.32 1.09
N SER A 150 12.10 -2.17 1.20
CA SER A 150 11.45 -0.87 1.38
C SER A 150 11.71 -0.27 2.75
N PHE A 151 12.10 -1.07 3.73
CA PHE A 151 11.99 -0.73 5.15
C PHE A 151 13.32 -0.84 5.88
N ASP A 152 13.65 0.19 6.66
CA ASP A 152 14.54 0.02 7.81
C ASP A 152 13.74 -0.59 8.99
N THR A 153 14.42 -0.99 10.06
CA THR A 153 13.79 -1.64 11.23
C THR A 153 12.63 -0.83 11.81
N ASP A 154 12.78 0.49 11.91
CA ASP A 154 11.75 1.37 12.49
C ASP A 154 10.54 1.51 11.55
N THR A 155 10.78 1.62 10.25
CA THR A 155 9.73 1.76 9.24
C THR A 155 8.95 0.46 9.06
N HIS A 156 9.64 -0.68 9.18
CA HIS A 156 9.00 -2.00 9.13
C HIS A 156 7.96 -2.15 10.26
N LEU A 157 8.30 -1.73 11.49
CA LEU A 157 7.34 -1.74 12.60
C LEU A 157 6.09 -0.88 12.34
N LEU A 158 6.22 0.24 11.63
CA LEU A 158 5.07 1.08 11.24
C LEU A 158 4.20 0.38 10.19
N TRP A 159 4.83 -0.27 9.21
CA TRP A 159 4.13 -1.10 8.22
C TRP A 159 3.36 -2.23 8.89
N GLU A 160 4.01 -3.00 9.77
CA GLU A 160 3.36 -4.09 10.51
C GLU A 160 2.13 -3.59 11.28
N LYS A 161 2.26 -2.50 12.05
CA LYS A 161 1.14 -1.91 12.80
C LYS A 161 -0.04 -1.57 11.90
N TRP A 162 0.22 -1.01 10.73
CA TRP A 162 -0.82 -0.69 9.77
C TRP A 162 -1.46 -1.95 9.17
N VAL A 163 -0.66 -2.93 8.73
CA VAL A 163 -1.16 -4.20 8.16
C VAL A 163 -2.00 -4.96 9.19
N PHE A 164 -1.53 -5.12 10.42
CA PHE A 164 -2.28 -5.78 11.50
C PHE A 164 -3.61 -5.09 11.78
N ARG A 165 -3.64 -3.76 11.80
CA ARG A 165 -4.87 -3.00 12.00
C ARG A 165 -5.88 -3.25 10.87
N ARG A 166 -5.41 -3.23 9.61
CA ARG A 166 -6.26 -3.50 8.43
C ARG A 166 -6.75 -4.94 8.41
N HIS A 167 -5.88 -5.90 8.70
CA HIS A 167 -6.23 -7.31 8.83
C HIS A 167 -7.30 -7.54 9.90
N ARG A 168 -7.14 -6.94 11.09
CA ARG A 168 -8.14 -7.06 12.17
C ARG A 168 -9.50 -6.50 11.76
N ARG A 169 -9.53 -5.34 11.10
CA ARG A 169 -10.78 -4.76 10.57
C ARG A 169 -11.43 -5.67 9.53
N ALA A 170 -10.65 -6.21 8.59
CA ALA A 170 -11.15 -7.12 7.57
C ALA A 170 -11.73 -8.43 8.14
N ILE A 171 -11.26 -8.90 9.30
CA ILE A 171 -11.85 -10.03 10.02
C ILE A 171 -13.17 -9.63 10.70
N GLN A 172 -13.25 -8.42 11.26
CA GLN A 172 -14.46 -7.94 11.94
C GLN A 172 -15.61 -7.59 10.99
N GLU A 173 -15.30 -7.25 9.74
CA GLU A 173 -16.25 -6.88 8.69
C GLU A 173 -16.80 -8.10 7.90
N ARG A 174 -16.30 -9.32 8.19
CA ARG A 174 -16.77 -10.59 7.61
C ARG A 174 -17.81 -11.26 8.50
#